data_AF-A0A833LRR4-F1
#
_entry.id   AF-A0A833LRR4-F1
#
_cell.length_a   1.000
_cell.length_b   1.000
_cell.length_c   1.000
_cell.angle_alpha   90.00
_cell.angle_beta   90.00
_cell.angle_gamma   90.00
#
_symmetry.space_group_name_H-M   'P 1'
#
loop_
_entity.id
_entity.type
_entity.pdbx_description
1 polymer ?
#
loop_
_entity_poly.entity_id
_entity_poly.type
_entity_poly.pdbx_seq_one_letter_code
_entity_poly.pdbx_strand_id
1 'polypeptide(L)'
;MLNSRLRPPRPRLTGRILFYALADVFGLSCLAIGASWFVERKGAILANFPTSAVEAVACTAGGLVVMFWAVARILRELAKQSPEMKAKYDAYIATHHPDKVHKQPDDAGS
;
A
#
# COMPACT_ATOMS: atom_id res chain seq x y z
N MET A 1 -15.43 2.80 -27.42
CA MET A 1 -15.28 2.92 -25.96
C MET A 1 -15.60 1.55 -25.35
N LEU A 2 -14.60 0.77 -24.95
CA LEU A 2 -14.84 -0.54 -24.33
C LEU A 2 -15.55 -0.34 -22.98
N ASN A 3 -16.72 -0.93 -22.86
CA ASN A 3 -17.64 -0.80 -21.74
C ASN A 3 -16.90 -1.20 -20.43
N SER A 4 -16.56 -0.23 -19.58
CA SER A 4 -15.79 -0.43 -18.33
C SER A 4 -16.58 -1.17 -17.22
N ARG A 5 -17.73 -1.75 -17.56
CA ARG A 5 -18.67 -2.37 -16.63
C ARG A 5 -18.17 -3.71 -16.07
N LEU A 6 -17.31 -4.42 -16.78
CA LEU A 6 -16.81 -5.75 -16.37
C LEU A 6 -15.64 -5.71 -15.37
N ARG A 7 -15.15 -4.52 -14.98
CA ARG A 7 -13.98 -4.40 -14.10
C ARG A 7 -14.42 -3.91 -12.71
N PRO A 8 -14.01 -4.59 -11.62
CA PRO A 8 -14.22 -4.09 -10.28
C PRO A 8 -13.66 -2.66 -10.14
N PRO A 9 -14.37 -1.77 -9.42
CA PRO A 9 -13.92 -0.40 -9.24
C PRO A 9 -12.55 -0.38 -8.55
N ARG A 10 -11.62 0.43 -9.09
CA ARG A 10 -10.28 0.62 -8.52
C ARG A 10 -10.14 1.96 -7.79
N PRO A 11 -9.37 2.04 -6.70
CA PRO A 11 -9.05 3.29 -6.03
C PRO A 11 -8.43 4.30 -7.01
N ARG A 12 -8.71 5.59 -6.82
CA ARG A 12 -8.15 6.64 -7.66
C ARG A 12 -6.75 6.98 -7.19
N LEU A 13 -5.77 6.88 -8.08
CA LEU A 13 -4.40 7.29 -7.78
C LEU A 13 -4.36 8.82 -7.61
N THR A 14 -4.37 9.28 -6.36
CA THR A 14 -4.20 10.71 -6.04
C THR A 14 -2.71 11.04 -6.04
N GLY A 15 -2.31 12.24 -6.47
CA GLY A 15 -0.90 12.68 -6.42
C GLY A 15 -0.26 12.54 -5.03
N ARG A 16 -1.06 12.67 -3.96
CA ARG A 16 -0.64 12.39 -2.57
C ARG A 16 -0.27 10.93 -2.35
N ILE A 17 -1.06 9.99 -2.87
CA ILE A 17 -0.78 8.55 -2.76
C ILE A 17 0.51 8.21 -3.51
N LEU A 18 0.72 8.79 -4.69
CA LEU A 18 1.97 8.64 -5.44
C LEU A 18 3.17 9.15 -4.63
N PHE A 19 3.06 10.33 -4.01
CA PHE A 19 4.12 10.88 -3.17
C PHE A 19 4.46 9.97 -1.98
N TYR A 20 3.45 9.46 -1.27
CA TYR A 20 3.70 8.52 -0.17
C TYR A 20 4.28 7.20 -0.66
N ALA A 21 3.88 6.70 -1.83
CA ALA A 21 4.47 5.50 -2.42
C ALA A 21 5.95 5.71 -2.78
N LEU A 22 6.34 6.90 -3.27
CA LEU A 22 7.76 7.23 -3.48
C LEU A 22 8.54 7.28 -2.17
N ALA A 23 7.95 7.82 -1.11
CA ALA A 23 8.54 7.80 0.23
C ALA A 23 8.71 6.37 0.77
N ASP A 24 7.76 5.48 0.50
CA ASP A 24 7.83 4.06 0.86
C ASP A 24 8.97 3.33 0.13
N VAL A 25 9.11 3.53 -1.18
CA VAL A 25 10.23 2.99 -1.97
C VAL A 25 11.58 3.50 -1.44
N PHE A 26 11.65 4.77 -1.06
CA PHE A 26 12.84 5.31 -0.40
C PHE A 26 13.11 4.62 0.95
N GLY A 27 12.08 4.45 1.78
CA GLY A 27 12.17 3.75 3.07
C GLY A 27 12.66 2.30 2.93
N LEU A 28 12.11 1.55 1.97
CA LEU A 28 12.54 0.19 1.62
C LEU A 28 13.98 0.15 1.13
N SER A 29 14.40 1.13 0.33
CA SER A 29 15.79 1.23 -0.15
C SER A 29 16.76 1.46 1.01
N CYS A 30 16.45 2.42 1.90
CA CYS A 30 17.24 2.67 3.11
C CYS A 30 17.30 1.46 4.03
N LEU A 31 16.18 0.78 4.21
CA LEU A 31 16.09 -0.43 5.03
C LEU A 31 16.93 -1.57 4.45
N ALA A 32 16.85 -1.81 3.14
CA ALA A 32 17.63 -2.84 2.47
C ALA A 32 19.14 -2.57 2.56
N ILE A 33 19.55 -1.32 2.29
CA ILE A 33 20.96 -0.91 2.39
C ILE A 33 21.46 -1.02 3.83
N GLY A 34 20.71 -0.53 4.82
CA GLY A 34 21.09 -0.62 6.23
C GLY A 34 21.15 -2.07 6.73
N ALA A 35 20.15 -2.89 6.40
CA ALA A 35 20.10 -4.30 6.75
C ALA A 35 21.25 -5.12 6.14
N SER A 36 21.65 -4.80 4.90
CA SER A 36 22.75 -5.50 4.22
C SER A 36 24.08 -5.42 4.98
N TRP A 37 24.34 -4.32 5.68
CA TRP A 37 25.53 -4.17 6.51
C TRP A 37 25.55 -5.16 7.68
N PHE A 38 24.39 -5.49 8.26
CA PHE A 38 24.32 -6.47 9.35
C PHE A 38 24.53 -7.91 8.89
N VAL A 39 24.22 -8.21 7.62
CA VAL A 39 24.42 -9.55 7.04
C VAL A 39 25.86 -9.74 6.58
N GLU A 40 26.45 -8.76 5.91
CA GLU A 40 27.72 -8.91 5.20
C GLU A 40 28.91 -8.19 5.88
N ARG A 41 28.67 -7.39 6.93
CA ARG A 41 29.66 -6.54 7.65
C ARG A 41 30.48 -5.57 6.78
N LYS A 42 30.18 -5.47 5.49
CA LYS A 42 30.65 -4.47 4.52
C LYS A 42 29.43 -4.02 3.72
N GLY A 43 29.32 -2.71 3.41
CA GLY A 43 28.24 -2.18 2.56
C GLY A 43 28.23 -2.86 1.20
N ALA A 44 27.38 -3.88 1.04
CA ALA A 44 27.39 -4.77 -0.12
C ALA A 44 26.56 -4.22 -1.29
N ILE A 45 25.64 -3.27 -1.02
CA ILE A 45 24.67 -2.77 -2.02
C ILE A 45 25.11 -1.41 -2.62
N LEU A 46 25.85 -0.57 -1.89
CA LEU A 46 26.46 0.68 -2.36
C LEU A 46 27.93 0.72 -1.96
N ALA A 47 28.83 0.93 -2.93
CA ALA A 47 30.25 1.09 -2.64
C ALA A 47 30.46 2.26 -1.66
N ASN A 48 30.95 1.95 -0.46
CA ASN A 48 31.16 2.89 0.66
C ASN A 48 29.91 3.39 1.39
N PHE A 49 28.78 2.68 1.39
CA PHE A 49 27.67 3.01 2.31
C PHE A 49 26.83 1.78 2.67
N PRO A 50 26.60 1.46 3.96
CA PRO A 50 27.04 2.16 5.18
C PRO A 50 28.54 1.95 5.49
N THR A 51 29.25 3.00 5.92
CA THR A 51 30.68 2.91 6.30
C THR A 51 30.89 2.55 7.77
N SER A 52 29.87 2.77 8.61
CA SER A 52 29.91 2.51 10.04
C SER A 52 28.63 1.86 10.57
N ALA A 53 28.73 1.22 11.74
CA ALA A 53 27.58 0.61 12.43
C ALA A 53 26.50 1.65 12.77
N VAL A 54 26.89 2.89 13.10
CA VAL A 54 25.97 3.98 13.42
C VAL A 54 25.15 4.38 12.20
N GLU A 55 25.78 4.49 11.03
CA GLU A 55 25.09 4.76 9.75
C GLU A 55 24.14 3.62 9.37
N ALA A 56 24.56 2.37 9.55
CA ALA A 56 23.71 1.21 9.26
C ALA A 56 22.45 1.20 10.15
N VAL A 57 22.59 1.46 11.45
CA VAL A 57 21.46 1.59 12.39
C VAL A 57 20.57 2.77 11.99
N ALA A 58 21.15 3.93 11.69
CA ALA A 58 20.40 5.13 11.32
C ALA A 58 19.60 4.93 10.01
N CYS A 59 20.19 4.32 8.98
CA CYS A 59 19.49 4.00 7.74
C CYS A 59 18.40 2.95 7.92
N THR A 60 18.66 1.91 8.71
CA THR A 60 17.67 0.85 8.96
C THR A 60 16.48 1.40 9.75
N ALA A 61 16.75 2.10 10.86
CA ALA A 61 15.72 2.70 11.70
C ALA A 61 14.97 3.83 10.96
N GLY A 62 15.70 4.69 10.25
CA GLY A 62 15.11 5.75 9.43
C GLY A 62 14.23 5.18 8.31
N GLY A 63 14.69 4.14 7.62
CA GLY A 63 13.92 3.42 6.60
C GLY A 63 12.61 2.86 7.15
N LEU A 64 12.66 2.18 8.31
CA LEU A 64 11.46 1.68 9.00
C LEU A 64 10.47 2.81 9.34
N VAL A 65 10.96 3.90 9.94
CA VAL A 65 10.11 5.03 10.34
C VAL A 65 9.41 5.65 9.12
N VAL A 66 10.14 5.87 8.02
CA VAL A 66 9.56 6.42 6.79
C VAL A 66 8.55 5.46 6.18
N MET A 67 8.84 4.16 6.16
CA MET A 67 7.95 3.12 5.63
C MET A 67 6.62 3.07 6.41
N PHE A 68 6.69 3.00 7.75
CA PHE A 68 5.48 3.02 8.60
C PHE A 68 4.68 4.31 8.44
N TRP A 69 5.35 5.45 8.37
CA TRP A 69 4.71 6.74 8.15
C TRP A 69 4.01 6.82 6.79
N ALA A 70 4.67 6.35 5.72
CA ALA A 70 4.13 6.34 4.36
C ALA A 70 2.91 5.43 4.24
N VAL A 71 3.00 4.19 4.75
CA VAL A 71 1.89 3.22 4.74
C VAL A 71 0.67 3.77 5.49
N ALA A 72 0.87 4.32 6.69
CA ALA A 72 -0.23 4.92 7.46
C ALA A 72 -0.91 6.07 6.69
N ARG A 73 -0.13 6.89 5.97
CA ARG A 73 -0.66 7.97 5.13
C ARG A 73 -1.42 7.46 3.90
N ILE A 74 -0.92 6.44 3.22
CA ILE A 74 -1.61 5.80 2.08
C ILE A 74 -2.96 5.25 2.54
N LEU A 75 -2.97 4.47 3.62
CA LEU A 75 -4.20 3.90 4.17
C LEU A 75 -5.20 4.99 4.57
N ARG A 76 -4.73 6.12 5.12
CA ARG A 76 -5.58 7.26 5.44
C ARG A 76 -6.18 7.93 4.20
N GLU A 77 -5.45 8.03 3.10
CA GLU A 77 -6.01 8.58 1.84
C GLU A 77 -6.96 7.59 1.16
N LEU A 78 -6.69 6.28 1.22
CA LEU A 78 -7.61 5.25 0.74
C LEU A 78 -8.89 5.20 1.57
N ALA A 79 -8.80 5.36 2.89
CA ALA A 79 -9.97 5.41 3.77
C ALA A 79 -10.92 6.56 3.42
N LYS A 80 -10.40 7.71 2.98
CA LYS A 80 -11.22 8.83 2.49
C LYS A 80 -11.96 8.51 1.19
N GLN A 81 -11.39 7.65 0.33
CA GLN A 81 -12.02 7.21 -0.91
C GLN A 81 -13.02 6.05 -0.69
N SER A 82 -13.00 5.41 0.48
CA SER A 82 -13.79 4.20 0.77
C SER A 82 -15.30 4.33 0.55
N PRO A 83 -15.99 5.46 0.86
CA PRO A 83 -17.44 5.55 0.66
C PRO A 83 -17.82 5.56 -0.84
N GLU A 84 -17.08 6.33 -1.64
CA GLU A 84 -17.26 6.38 -3.11
C GLU A 84 -16.97 5.02 -3.75
N MET A 85 -15.96 4.32 -3.24
CA MET A 85 -15.59 2.99 -3.72
C MET A 85 -16.64 1.92 -3.40
N LYS A 86 -17.24 1.97 -2.20
CA LYS A 86 -18.36 1.09 -1.82
C LYS A 86 -19.57 1.31 -2.72
N ALA A 87 -19.98 2.56 -2.91
CA ALA A 87 -21.12 2.87 -3.78
C ALA A 87 -20.92 2.37 -5.22
N LYS A 88 -19.72 2.54 -5.80
CA LYS A 88 -19.39 2.00 -7.13
C LYS A 88 -19.36 0.47 -7.15
N TYR A 89 -18.94 -0.16 -6.06
CA TYR A 89 -18.92 -1.61 -5.94
C TYR A 89 -20.32 -2.20 -5.81
N ASP A 90 -21.18 -1.59 -5.00
CA ASP A 90 -22.58 -2.01 -4.84
C ASP A 90 -23.34 -1.88 -6.18
N ALA A 91 -23.11 -0.79 -6.93
CA ALA A 91 -23.65 -0.63 -8.28
C ALA A 91 -23.11 -1.68 -9.28
N TYR A 92 -21.84 -2.06 -9.17
CA TYR A 92 -21.24 -3.13 -9.97
C TYR A 92 -21.89 -4.49 -9.65
N ILE A 93 -22.06 -4.82 -8.36
CA ILE A 93 -22.72 -6.05 -7.93
C ILE A 93 -24.19 -6.07 -8.39
N ALA A 94 -24.92 -4.96 -8.26
CA ALA A 94 -26.29 -4.84 -8.76
C ALA A 94 -26.43 -5.10 -10.26
N THR A 95 -25.40 -4.78 -11.05
CA THR A 95 -25.44 -4.94 -12.51
C THR A 95 -24.97 -6.32 -12.96
N HIS A 96 -24.03 -6.95 -12.25
CA HIS A 96 -23.33 -8.15 -12.72
C HIS A 96 -23.57 -9.42 -11.89
N HIS A 97 -23.96 -9.26 -10.62
CA HIS A 97 -24.22 -10.35 -9.69
C HIS A 97 -25.48 -10.04 -8.86
N PRO A 98 -26.66 -9.95 -9.51
CA PRO A 98 -27.91 -9.63 -8.83
C PRO A 98 -28.26 -10.62 -7.72
N ASP A 99 -27.77 -11.87 -7.83
CA ASP A 99 -27.86 -12.93 -6.83
C ASP A 99 -27.12 -12.60 -5.52
N LYS A 100 -26.17 -11.66 -5.55
CA LYS A 100 -25.34 -11.26 -4.41
C LYS A 100 -25.70 -9.90 -3.83
N VAL A 101 -26.73 -9.22 -4.38
CA VAL A 101 -27.05 -7.84 -4.05
C VAL A 101 -27.47 -7.63 -2.60
N HIS A 102 -28.08 -8.63 -1.96
CA HIS A 102 -28.25 -8.74 -0.51
C HIS A 102 -28.96 -10.08 -0.32
N LYS A 103 -28.21 -11.16 -0.05
CA LYS A 103 -28.81 -12.29 0.67
C LYS A 103 -28.54 -12.00 2.15
N GLN A 104 -29.43 -11.20 2.72
CA GLN A 104 -29.54 -11.04 4.18
C GLN A 104 -29.74 -12.45 4.78
N PRO A 105 -29.13 -12.79 5.93
CA PRO A 105 -29.06 -14.16 6.43
C PRO A 105 -30.39 -14.64 7.04
N ASP A 106 -31.51 -14.36 6.39
CA ASP A 106 -32.86 -14.61 6.91
C ASP A 106 -33.51 -15.84 6.24
N ASP A 107 -32.88 -16.41 5.20
CA ASP A 107 -33.35 -17.62 4.49
C ASP A 107 -32.69 -18.92 5.00
N ALA A 108 -32.39 -19.02 6.29
CA ALA A 108 -31.88 -20.25 6.92
C ALA A 108 -32.76 -20.71 8.11
N GLY A 109 -34.06 -20.45 8.03
CA GLY A 109 -35.04 -20.90 9.02
C GLY A 109 -36.44 -21.03 8.44
N SER A 110 -36.73 -22.18 7.83
CA SER A 110 -38.08 -22.75 7.72
C SER A 110 -37.97 -24.26 7.52
#